data_AF-A0A4P6HBU0-F1
#
_entry.id   AF-A0A4P6HBU0-F1
#
_cell.length_a   1.000
_cell.length_b   1.000
_cell.length_c   1.000
_cell.angle_alpha   90.00
_cell.angle_beta   90.00
_cell.angle_gamma   90.00
#
_symmetry.space_group_name_H-M   'P 1'
#
loop_
_entity.id
_entity.type
_entity.pdbx_description
1 polymer ?
#
loop_
_entity_poly.entity_id
_entity_poly.type
_entity_poly.pdbx_seq_one_letter_code
_entity_poly.pdbx_strand_id
1 'polypeptide(L)'
;MASDQPVRVGIFAPPTVASAMEGIRNWDRRAGSIPLLSEQLRLTKDGPRTWSTTHTWPAVRREMVSLGLIRELEPLREDGWVFPRTEITELGREVRAAIAKAEGRS
;
A
#
# COMPACT_ATOMS: atom_id res chain seq x y z
N MET A 1 24.35 13.77 29.44
CA MET A 1 23.90 12.38 29.21
C MET A 1 22.49 12.46 28.65
N ALA A 2 22.36 12.32 27.33
CA ALA A 2 21.07 12.18 26.65
C ALA A 2 21.18 10.94 25.78
N SER A 3 20.23 10.04 25.97
CA SER A 3 20.26 8.66 25.52
C SER A 3 20.34 8.54 24.01
N ASP A 4 21.42 7.92 23.55
CA ASP A 4 21.56 7.32 22.24
C ASP A 4 20.56 6.15 22.15
N GLN A 5 19.35 6.42 21.65
CA GLN A 5 18.42 5.35 21.31
C GLN A 5 18.79 4.84 19.91
N PRO A 6 19.19 3.57 19.75
CA PRO A 6 19.42 3.01 18.43
C PRO A 6 18.09 2.95 17.70
N VAL A 7 17.93 3.80 16.68
CA VAL A 7 16.88 3.65 15.68
C VAL A 7 17.08 2.27 15.08
N ARG A 8 16.18 1.33 15.39
CA ARG A 8 16.11 0.04 14.72
C ARG A 8 15.68 0.28 13.28
N VAL A 9 16.61 0.72 12.44
CA VAL A 9 16.49 0.63 10.99
C VAL A 9 16.57 -0.86 10.69
N GLY A 10 15.41 -1.52 10.67
CA GLY A 10 15.31 -2.84 10.07
C GLY A 10 15.86 -2.71 8.67
N ILE A 11 16.99 -3.38 8.41
CA ILE A 11 17.70 -3.40 7.13
C ILE A 11 16.86 -4.25 6.16
N PHE A 12 15.67 -3.78 5.84
CA PHE A 12 14.92 -4.31 4.72
C PHE A 12 15.33 -3.47 3.52
N ALA A 13 15.89 -4.14 2.51
CA ALA A 13 16.14 -3.50 1.23
C ALA A 13 14.85 -2.80 0.76
N PRO A 14 14.94 -1.63 0.10
CA PRO A 14 13.77 -0.96 -0.46
C PRO A 14 12.94 -1.95 -1.30
N PRO A 15 11.61 -1.94 -1.18
CA PRO A 15 10.78 -2.86 -1.93
C PRO A 15 10.99 -2.67 -3.44
N THR A 16 11.13 -3.79 -4.14
CA THR A 16 11.25 -3.86 -5.60
C THR A 16 9.93 -4.36 -6.22
N VAL A 17 9.78 -4.23 -7.54
CA VAL A 17 8.61 -4.80 -8.25
C VAL A 17 8.46 -6.30 -7.96
N ALA A 18 9.57 -7.05 -7.96
CA ALA A 18 9.54 -8.49 -7.71
C ALA A 18 9.07 -8.83 -6.29
N SER A 19 9.65 -8.18 -5.27
CA SER A 19 9.25 -8.41 -3.87
C SER A 19 7.83 -7.92 -3.59
N ALA A 20 7.39 -6.82 -4.19
CA ALA A 20 6.03 -6.31 -4.05
C ALA A 20 5.01 -7.25 -4.71
N MET A 21 5.30 -7.77 -5.91
CA MET A 21 4.47 -8.79 -6.58
C MET A 21 4.41 -10.10 -5.78
N GLU A 22 5.48 -10.50 -5.11
CA GLU A 22 5.45 -11.64 -4.18
C GLU A 22 4.58 -11.36 -2.96
N GLY A 23 4.70 -10.18 -2.36
CA GLY A 23 3.85 -9.74 -1.24
C GLY A 23 2.36 -9.73 -1.60
N ILE A 24 2.01 -9.16 -2.76
CA ILE A 24 0.63 -9.19 -3.28
C ILE A 24 0.13 -10.62 -3.43
N ARG A 25 0.90 -11.51 -4.07
CA ARG A 25 0.51 -12.92 -4.23
C ARG A 25 0.31 -13.62 -2.88
N ASN A 26 1.13 -13.31 -1.89
CA ASN A 26 1.03 -13.89 -0.56
C ASN A 26 -0.21 -13.39 0.20
N TRP A 27 -0.52 -12.10 0.11
CA TRP A 27 -1.75 -11.54 0.64
C TRP A 27 -2.98 -12.13 -0.03
N ASP A 28 -3.04 -12.07 -1.37
CA ASP A 28 -4.21 -12.48 -2.14
C ASP A 28 -4.57 -13.95 -1.90
N ARG A 29 -3.56 -14.82 -1.71
CA ARG A 29 -3.76 -16.23 -1.34
C ARG A 29 -4.42 -16.41 0.03
N ARG A 30 -4.20 -15.47 0.96
CA ARG A 30 -4.66 -15.54 2.36
C ARG A 30 -5.82 -14.59 2.67
N ALA A 31 -6.21 -13.74 1.72
CA ALA A 31 -7.15 -12.66 1.95
C ALA A 31 -8.53 -13.15 2.43
N GLY A 32 -8.97 -14.33 1.99
CA GLY A 32 -10.25 -14.90 2.40
C GLY A 32 -11.40 -13.96 2.03
N SER A 33 -12.03 -13.34 3.03
CA SER A 33 -13.09 -12.33 2.86
C SER A 33 -12.59 -10.87 2.83
N ILE A 34 -11.27 -10.64 2.90
CA ILE A 34 -10.63 -9.33 2.84
C ILE A 34 -10.41 -8.95 1.35
N PRO A 35 -10.44 -7.66 0.97
CA PRO A 35 -10.12 -7.24 -0.38
C PRO A 35 -8.72 -7.68 -0.86
N LEU A 36 -8.62 -8.09 -2.12
CA LEU A 36 -7.37 -8.44 -2.78
C LEU A 36 -6.51 -7.20 -3.05
N LEU A 37 -5.21 -7.26 -2.78
CA LEU A 37 -4.30 -6.14 -3.06
C LEU A 37 -4.12 -5.90 -4.54
N SER A 38 -4.07 -6.97 -5.35
CA SER A 38 -3.98 -6.84 -6.81
C SER A 38 -5.13 -6.01 -7.37
N GLU A 39 -6.36 -6.30 -6.93
CA GLU A 39 -7.55 -5.57 -7.33
C GLU A 39 -7.55 -4.13 -6.80
N GLN A 40 -7.22 -3.93 -5.52
CA GLN A 40 -7.19 -2.58 -4.94
C GLN A 40 -6.12 -1.71 -5.59
N LEU A 41 -4.95 -2.27 -5.91
CA LEU A 41 -3.89 -1.56 -6.64
C LEU A 41 -4.36 -1.19 -8.05
N ARG A 42 -5.04 -2.10 -8.75
CA ARG A 42 -5.63 -1.84 -10.08
C ARG A 42 -6.62 -0.68 -10.05
N LEU A 43 -7.46 -0.62 -9.03
CA LEU A 43 -8.48 0.44 -8.86
C LEU A 43 -7.91 1.74 -8.28
N THR A 44 -6.66 1.73 -7.81
CA THR A 44 -6.04 2.92 -7.23
C THR A 44 -5.66 3.90 -8.33
N LYS A 45 -6.14 5.14 -8.18
CA LYS A 45 -5.79 6.27 -9.04
C LYS A 45 -4.44 6.86 -8.64
N ASP A 46 -3.83 7.59 -9.57
CA ASP A 46 -2.47 8.10 -9.37
C ASP A 46 -2.37 9.26 -8.37
N GLY A 47 -3.46 10.00 -8.19
CA GLY A 47 -3.49 11.15 -7.29
C GLY A 47 -3.86 10.79 -5.84
N PRO A 48 -3.78 11.77 -4.93
CA PRO A 48 -4.15 11.62 -3.53
C PRO A 48 -5.58 11.10 -3.36
N ARG A 49 -5.76 10.10 -2.49
CA ARG A 49 -7.07 9.51 -2.16
C ARG A 49 -7.22 9.30 -0.67
N THR A 50 -8.46 9.41 -0.18
CA THR A 50 -8.82 9.03 1.18
C THR A 50 -9.10 7.54 1.28
N TRP A 51 -8.93 7.00 2.48
CA TRP A 51 -9.31 5.63 2.82
C TRP A 51 -10.45 5.61 3.82
N SER A 52 -11.34 4.64 3.66
CA SER A 52 -12.28 4.30 4.73
C SER A 52 -11.51 3.91 5.99
N THR A 53 -11.93 4.44 7.12
CA THR A 53 -11.41 4.09 8.46
C THR A 53 -12.15 2.91 9.08
N THR A 54 -13.15 2.35 8.37
CA THR A 54 -13.99 1.25 8.84
C THR A 54 -13.66 -0.05 8.13
N HIS A 55 -14.07 -1.18 8.73
CA HIS A 55 -13.93 -2.53 8.17
C HIS A 55 -12.46 -2.87 7.83
N THR A 56 -12.23 -3.79 6.89
CA THR A 56 -10.92 -4.37 6.51
C THR A 56 -9.94 -3.37 5.86
N TRP A 57 -10.40 -2.16 5.53
CA TRP A 57 -9.65 -1.13 4.83
C TRP A 57 -8.36 -0.64 5.52
N PRO A 58 -8.27 -0.53 6.87
CA PRO A 58 -7.01 -0.23 7.53
C PRO A 58 -5.96 -1.34 7.38
N ALA A 59 -6.36 -2.61 7.24
CA ALA A 59 -5.43 -3.70 6.99
C ALA A 59 -4.92 -3.66 5.55
N VAL A 60 -5.81 -3.47 4.57
CA VAL A 60 -5.47 -3.29 3.15
C VAL A 60 -4.51 -2.11 2.99
N ARG A 61 -4.82 -0.94 3.56
CA ARG A 61 -3.94 0.24 3.49
C ARG A 61 -2.55 -0.04 4.04
N ARG A 62 -2.48 -0.62 5.25
CA ARG A 62 -1.21 -0.94 5.90
C ARG A 62 -0.35 -1.86 5.06
N GLU A 63 -0.95 -2.87 4.42
CA GLU A 63 -0.19 -3.78 3.57
C GLU A 63 0.25 -3.12 2.26
N MET A 64 -0.58 -2.27 1.65
CA MET A 64 -0.14 -1.50 0.48
C MET A 64 1.02 -0.54 0.81
N VAL A 65 1.03 0.04 2.01
CA VAL A 65 2.14 0.86 2.50
C VAL A 65 3.38 0.00 2.79
N SER A 66 3.23 -1.16 3.43
CA SER A 66 4.36 -2.04 3.77
C SER A 66 5.07 -2.57 2.53
N LEU A 67 4.33 -2.83 1.44
CA LEU A 67 4.86 -3.23 0.15
C LEU A 67 5.37 -2.05 -0.70
N GLY A 68 5.29 -0.83 -0.20
CA GLY A 68 5.74 0.38 -0.91
C GLY A 68 4.87 0.77 -2.11
N LEU A 69 3.66 0.23 -2.24
CA LEU A 69 2.75 0.47 -3.36
C LEU A 69 2.08 1.84 -3.27
N ILE A 70 1.81 2.29 -2.04
CA ILE A 70 1.28 3.61 -1.74
C ILE A 70 2.10 4.24 -0.61
N ARG A 71 2.12 5.56 -0.55
CA ARG A 71 2.70 6.33 0.56
C ARG A 71 1.60 7.07 1.32
N GLU A 72 1.76 7.19 2.64
CA GLU A 72 0.90 8.02 3.46
C GLU A 72 1.16 9.52 3.18
N LEU A 73 0.09 10.30 3.16
CA LEU A 73 0.09 11.75 3.04
C LEU A 73 -0.44 12.38 4.32
N GLU A 74 -0.37 13.71 4.43
CA GLU A 74 -1.05 14.43 5.51
C GLU A 74 -2.56 14.10 5.48
N PRO A 75 -3.13 13.59 6.59
CA PRO A 75 -4.53 13.22 6.63
C PRO A 75 -5.43 14.44 6.44
N LEU A 76 -6.57 14.22 5.78
CA LEU A 76 -7.60 15.24 5.65
C LEU A 76 -8.38 15.33 6.96
N ARG A 77 -8.56 16.55 7.47
CA ARG A 77 -9.34 16.84 8.67
C ARG A 77 -10.54 17.67 8.25
N GLU A 78 -11.73 17.11 8.42
CA GLU A 78 -12.99 17.72 7.97
C GLU A 78 -14.09 17.39 8.98
N ASP A 79 -14.83 18.40 9.45
CA ASP A 79 -15.92 18.26 10.42
C ASP A 79 -15.59 17.44 11.68
N GLY A 80 -14.36 17.57 12.18
CA GLY A 80 -13.87 16.83 13.35
C GLY A 80 -13.46 15.38 13.07
N TRP A 81 -13.59 14.91 11.83
CA TRP A 81 -13.15 13.60 11.37
C TRP A 81 -11.75 13.66 10.78
N VAL A 82 -11.00 12.55 10.93
CA VAL A 82 -9.66 12.38 10.36
C VAL A 82 -9.71 11.27 9.31
N PHE A 83 -9.45 11.64 8.06
CA PHE A 83 -9.42 10.73 6.92
C PHE A 83 -7.97 10.48 6.49
N PRO A 84 -7.47 9.24 6.64
CA PRO A 84 -6.16 8.85 6.14
C PRO A 84 -6.09 9.08 4.64
N ARG A 85 -4.97 9.62 4.16
CA ARG A 85 -4.74 9.89 2.76
C ARG A 85 -3.48 9.21 2.27
N THR A 86 -3.56 8.66 1.08
CA THR A 86 -2.40 8.06 0.43
C THR A 86 -2.33 8.48 -1.03
N GLU A 87 -1.19 8.23 -1.64
CA GLU A 87 -0.96 8.33 -3.08
C GLU A 87 -0.19 7.12 -3.56
N ILE A 88 -0.43 6.70 -4.80
CA ILE A 88 0.36 5.62 -5.41
C ILE A 88 1.82 6.08 -5.56
N THR A 89 2.75 5.18 -5.28
CA THR A 89 4.16 5.44 -5.52
C THR A 89 4.52 5.12 -6.97
N GLU A 90 5.75 5.46 -7.38
CA GLU A 90 6.31 5.00 -8.66
C GLU A 90 6.33 3.47 -8.74
N LEU A 91 6.84 2.81 -7.69
CA LEU A 91 6.80 1.35 -7.56
C LEU A 91 5.37 0.80 -7.69
N GLY A 92 4.38 1.43 -7.04
CA GLY A 92 2.98 1.03 -7.14
C GLY A 92 2.45 1.08 -8.57
N ARG A 93 2.86 2.09 -9.36
CA ARG A 93 2.50 2.19 -10.79
C ARG A 93 3.15 1.10 -11.62
N GLU A 94 4.43 0.82 -11.39
CA GLU A 94 5.15 -0.26 -12.08
C GLU A 94 4.53 -1.63 -11.80
N VAL A 95 4.23 -1.91 -10.53
CA VAL A 95 3.57 -3.14 -10.10
C VAL A 95 2.16 -3.24 -10.71
N ARG A 96 1.39 -2.14 -10.72
CA ARG A 96 0.07 -2.10 -11.36
C ARG A 96 0.15 -2.43 -12.86
N ALA A 97 1.15 -1.90 -13.56
CA ALA A 97 1.40 -2.22 -14.97
C ALA A 97 1.81 -3.69 -15.17
N ALA A 98 2.64 -4.23 -14.26
CA ALA A 98 3.05 -5.64 -14.29
C ALA A 98 1.86 -6.59 -14.09
N ILE A 99 0.92 -6.25 -13.19
CA ILE A 99 -0.34 -7.00 -13.00
C ILE A 99 -1.18 -6.98 -14.29
N ALA A 100 -1.39 -5.82 -14.88
CA ALA A 100 -2.17 -5.70 -16.12
C ALA A 100 -1.57 -6.56 -17.26
N LYS A 101 -0.23 -6.54 -17.40
CA LYS A 101 0.50 -7.38 -18.35
C LYS A 101 0.33 -8.87 -18.07
N ALA A 102 0.41 -9.29 -16.81
CA ALA A 102 0.25 -10.70 -16.41
C ALA A 102 -1.17 -11.22 -16.69
N GLU A 103 -2.19 -10.36 -16.66
CA GLU A 103 -3.59 -10.68 -16.97
C GLU A 103 -3.90 -10.67 -18.47
N GLY A 104 -2.93 -10.37 -19.34
CA GLY A 104 -3.14 -10.29 -20.79
C GLY A 104 -3.97 -9.07 -21.24
N ARG A 105 -4.07 -8.03 -20.40
CA ARG A 105 -4.78 -6.79 -20.71
C ARG A 105 -3.77 -5.73 -21.11
N SER A 106 -3.59 -5.55 -22.42
CA SER A 106 -2.73 -4.53 -23.03
C SER A 106 -3.58 -3.40 -23.61
#